data_AF-A0A1I6JA52-F1
#
_entry.id   AF-A0A1I6JA52-F1
#
_cell.length_a   1.000
_cell.length_b   1.000
_cell.length_c   1.000
_cell.angle_alpha   90.00
_cell.angle_beta   90.00
_cell.angle_gamma   90.00
#
_symmetry.space_group_name_H-M   'P 1'
#
loop_
_entity.id
_entity.type
_entity.pdbx_description
1 polymer ?
#
loop_
_entity_poly.entity_id
_entity_poly.type
_entity_poly.pdbx_seq_one_letter_code
_entity_poly.pdbx_strand_id
1 'polypeptide(L)'
;MITVREYNDSGGNPLYPAMYYTIPGTDDFELVTHFNDSGGYDWTDWVAWYSPTRRMYFVASGSGCSCNSLTDDYYTLGDFVSFHSKETLKADLVSFINDRYEYTDLRNRPRLDDNLAAINSFKSNAVSS
;
A
#
# COMPACT_ATOMS: atom_id res chain seq x y z
N MET A 1 10.37 -8.20 1.34
CA MET A 1 11.11 -7.09 1.98
C MET A 1 10.53 -5.76 1.50
N ILE A 2 9.73 -5.07 2.30
CA ILE A 2 9.26 -3.72 1.94
C ILE A 2 10.42 -2.75 2.14
N THR A 3 10.78 -2.04 1.08
CA THR A 3 11.84 -1.03 1.07
C THR A 3 11.20 0.34 0.97
N VAL A 4 11.32 1.12 2.04
CA VAL A 4 10.77 2.47 2.18
C VAL A 4 11.77 3.49 1.66
N ARG A 5 11.33 4.52 0.91
CA ARG A 5 12.16 5.67 0.56
C ARG A 5 11.74 6.87 1.40
N GLU A 6 12.56 7.26 2.38
CA GLU A 6 12.42 8.59 2.97
C GLU A 6 12.95 9.64 1.97
N TYR A 7 12.10 10.60 1.60
CA TYR A 7 12.55 11.84 1.01
C TYR A 7 12.83 12.82 2.14
N ASN A 8 14.11 13.10 2.40
CA ASN A 8 14.46 14.23 3.26
C ASN A 8 14.22 15.51 2.46
N ASP A 9 13.02 16.09 2.59
CA ASP A 9 12.54 17.21 1.77
C ASP A 9 13.16 18.56 2.16
N SER A 10 14.40 18.54 2.66
CA SER A 10 15.24 19.73 2.81
C SER A 10 15.93 20.06 1.47
N GLY A 11 15.13 20.36 0.45
CA GLY A 11 15.54 21.09 -0.75
C GLY A 11 16.80 20.58 -1.45
N GLY A 12 16.66 19.51 -2.25
CA GLY A 12 17.55 19.25 -3.38
C GLY A 12 19.05 19.08 -3.09
N ASN A 13 19.45 18.77 -1.86
CA ASN A 13 20.85 18.55 -1.52
C ASN A 13 21.19 17.05 -1.68
N PRO A 14 21.95 16.64 -2.71
CA PRO A 14 22.27 15.23 -3.02
C PRO A 14 23.24 14.57 -2.01
N LEU A 15 23.45 15.18 -0.84
CA LEU A 15 24.45 14.77 0.15
C LEU A 15 23.93 13.76 1.18
N TYR A 16 22.65 13.40 1.16
CA TYR A 16 22.10 12.37 2.05
C TYR A 16 21.67 11.17 1.20
N PRO A 17 22.21 9.96 1.46
CA PRO A 17 21.73 8.76 0.79
C PRO A 17 20.25 8.59 1.12
N ALA A 18 19.43 8.20 0.14
CA ALA A 18 18.09 7.72 0.42
C ALA A 18 18.21 6.61 1.47
N MET A 19 17.69 6.85 2.68
CA MET A 19 17.69 5.85 3.73
C MET A 19 16.57 4.87 3.41
N TYR A 20 16.99 3.67 3.04
CA TYR A 20 16.11 2.54 2.88
C TYR A 20 16.07 1.80 4.21
N TYR A 21 15.00 1.96 4.97
CA TYR A 21 14.78 1.09 6.12
C TYR A 21 13.86 -0.06 5.72
N THR A 22 14.12 -1.20 6.37
CA THR A 22 13.38 -2.43 6.18
C THR A 22 12.53 -2.64 7.41
N ILE A 23 11.24 -2.88 7.21
CA ILE A 23 10.35 -3.22 8.31
C ILE A 23 10.58 -4.69 8.65
N PRO A 24 11.10 -5.03 9.85
CA PRO A 24 11.39 -6.41 10.19
C PRO A 24 10.14 -7.29 10.11
N GLY A 25 10.29 -8.51 9.59
CA GLY A 25 9.19 -9.47 9.46
C GLY A 25 8.33 -9.29 8.20
N THR A 26 8.71 -8.37 7.29
CA THR A 26 8.10 -8.20 5.95
C THR A 26 8.90 -8.86 4.84
N ASP A 27 9.83 -9.74 5.20
CA ASP A 27 10.76 -10.40 4.28
C ASP A 27 10.03 -11.21 3.20
N ASP A 28 8.98 -11.91 3.60
CA ASP A 28 8.16 -12.79 2.76
C ASP A 28 6.98 -12.08 2.09
N PHE A 29 6.85 -10.76 2.21
CA PHE A 29 5.70 -10.04 1.67
C PHE A 29 5.76 -9.98 0.13
N GLU A 30 4.66 -10.38 -0.49
CA GLU A 30 4.41 -10.32 -1.93
C GLU A 30 3.41 -9.20 -2.22
N LEU A 31 3.74 -8.28 -3.13
CA LEU A 31 2.83 -7.19 -3.51
C LEU A 31 1.59 -7.77 -4.20
N VAL A 32 0.41 -7.43 -3.70
CA VAL A 32 -0.88 -7.81 -4.28
C VAL A 32 -1.36 -6.72 -5.22
N THR A 33 -1.43 -5.48 -4.71
CA THR A 33 -1.88 -4.33 -5.50
C THR A 33 -1.49 -3.02 -4.82
N HIS A 34 -1.45 -1.94 -5.61
CA HIS A 34 -1.20 -0.57 -5.14
C HIS A 34 -2.19 0.36 -5.82
N PHE A 35 -3.13 0.87 -5.03
CA PHE A 35 -3.93 2.02 -5.40
C PHE A 35 -3.14 3.27 -5.01
N ASN A 36 -2.66 4.00 -6.01
CA ASN A 36 -2.03 5.30 -5.85
C ASN A 36 -2.90 6.31 -6.56
N ASP A 37 -3.27 7.38 -5.87
CA ASP A 37 -3.83 8.57 -6.48
C ASP A 37 -3.05 9.78 -5.99
N SER A 38 -2.01 10.11 -6.75
CA SER A 38 -1.13 11.24 -6.50
C SER A 38 -1.28 12.28 -7.59
N GLY A 39 -1.40 13.55 -7.18
CA GLY A 39 -1.59 14.68 -8.07
C GLY A 39 -0.93 15.94 -7.54
N GLY A 40 0.12 16.41 -8.20
CA GLY A 40 0.81 17.63 -7.81
C GLY A 40 1.50 17.50 -6.45
N TYR A 41 1.01 18.25 -5.46
CA TYR A 41 1.58 18.31 -4.11
C TYR A 41 1.01 17.23 -3.18
N ASP A 42 -0.13 16.62 -3.50
CA ASP A 42 -0.82 15.69 -2.61
C ASP A 42 -0.76 14.25 -3.12
N TRP A 43 -0.75 13.30 -2.19
CA TRP A 43 -0.80 11.87 -2.48
C TRP A 43 -1.82 11.16 -1.60
N THR A 44 -2.40 10.09 -2.13
CA THR A 44 -3.27 9.17 -1.43
C THR A 44 -2.96 7.75 -1.88
N ASP A 45 -2.59 6.90 -0.93
CA ASP A 45 -2.12 5.55 -1.21
C ASP A 45 -2.87 4.52 -0.37
N TRP A 46 -3.13 3.39 -1.00
CA TRP A 46 -3.54 2.15 -0.36
C TRP A 46 -2.79 1.01 -1.03
N VAL A 47 -2.02 0.25 -0.25
CA VAL A 47 -1.14 -0.81 -0.74
C VAL A 47 -1.43 -2.08 0.04
N ALA A 48 -1.58 -3.18 -0.67
CA ALA A 48 -1.77 -4.50 -0.08
C ALA A 48 -0.63 -5.44 -0.45
N TRP A 49 -0.15 -6.17 0.57
CA TRP A 49 0.77 -7.28 0.43
C TRP A 49 0.16 -8.56 0.99
N TYR A 50 0.69 -9.71 0.59
CA TYR A 50 0.39 -11.01 1.16
C TYR A 50 1.65 -11.61 1.76
N SER A 51 1.56 -12.16 2.97
CA SER A 51 2.63 -12.95 3.59
C SER A 51 2.26 -14.44 3.45
N PRO A 52 2.99 -15.22 2.64
CA PRO A 52 2.76 -16.65 2.53
C PRO A 52 3.01 -17.39 3.84
N THR A 53 4.01 -16.97 4.63
CA THR A 53 4.31 -17.60 5.92
C THR A 53 3.19 -17.39 6.92
N ARG A 54 2.54 -16.21 6.92
CA ARG A 54 1.44 -15.88 7.84
C ARG A 54 0.06 -16.17 7.27
N ARG A 55 -0.02 -16.42 5.96
CA ARG A 55 -1.25 -16.68 5.20
C ARG A 55 -2.31 -15.58 5.35
N MET A 56 -1.85 -14.34 5.38
CA MET A 56 -2.72 -13.16 5.57
C MET A 56 -2.22 -11.98 4.74
N TYR A 57 -3.13 -11.05 4.49
CA TYR A 57 -2.87 -9.79 3.81
C TYR A 57 -2.52 -8.71 4.82
N PHE A 58 -1.68 -7.78 4.41
CA PHE A 58 -1.26 -6.60 5.18
C PHE A 58 -1.45 -5.37 4.32
N VAL A 59 -2.05 -4.35 4.89
CA VAL A 59 -2.41 -3.11 4.20
C VAL A 59 -1.75 -1.94 4.89
N ALA A 60 -1.09 -1.11 4.09
CA ALA A 60 -0.72 0.25 4.46
C ALA A 60 -1.57 1.21 3.64
N SER A 61 -2.13 2.22 4.30
CA SER A 61 -2.87 3.26 3.62
C SER A 61 -2.67 4.62 4.28
N GLY A 62 -2.79 5.68 3.50
CA GLY A 62 -2.48 7.02 3.97
C GLY A 62 -2.73 8.07 2.91
N SER A 63 -2.63 9.32 3.33
CA SER A 63 -2.64 10.46 2.43
C SER A 63 -1.79 11.56 3.03
N GLY A 64 -1.14 12.34 2.19
CA GLY A 64 -0.23 13.38 2.64
C GLY A 64 0.13 14.32 1.52
N CYS A 65 1.23 15.03 1.74
CA CYS A 65 1.77 15.98 0.78
C CYS A 65 3.20 15.62 0.39
N SER A 66 3.79 16.27 -0.62
CA SER A 66 5.07 15.86 -1.23
C SER A 66 6.23 15.75 -0.24
N CYS A 67 6.10 16.35 0.94
CA CYS A 67 7.07 16.32 2.03
C CYS A 67 7.08 15.03 2.86
N ASN A 68 6.09 14.16 2.70
CA ASN A 68 6.04 12.85 3.34
C ASN A 68 5.69 11.75 2.34
N SER A 69 5.88 10.51 2.75
CA SER A 69 5.53 9.31 1.99
C SER A 69 4.60 8.41 2.80
N LEU A 70 3.82 7.55 2.13
CA LEU A 70 2.99 6.53 2.79
C LEU A 70 3.77 5.76 3.83
N THR A 71 5.02 5.48 3.50
CA THR A 71 5.88 4.61 4.27
C THR A 71 6.45 5.28 5.51
N ASP A 72 6.42 6.60 5.64
CA ASP A 72 6.94 7.32 6.81
C ASP A 72 6.19 7.00 8.12
N ASP A 73 5.02 6.38 8.04
CA ASP A 73 4.18 6.04 9.19
C ASP A 73 4.26 4.55 9.60
N TYR A 74 5.04 3.72 8.90
CA TYR A 74 5.06 2.26 9.08
C TYR A 74 6.44 1.76 9.52
N TYR A 75 6.60 1.43 10.80
CA TYR A 75 7.88 1.04 11.39
C TYR A 75 7.92 -0.42 11.84
N THR A 76 6.74 -1.00 12.08
CA THR A 76 6.57 -2.34 12.62
C THR A 76 5.47 -3.08 11.89
N LEU A 77 5.44 -4.41 12.04
CA LEU A 77 4.37 -5.24 11.50
C LEU A 77 2.98 -4.86 12.07
N GLY A 78 2.94 -4.31 13.29
CA GLY A 78 1.70 -3.92 13.95
C GLY A 78 1.05 -2.66 13.38
N ASP A 79 1.77 -1.89 12.56
CA ASP A 79 1.25 -0.67 11.95
C ASP A 79 0.36 -0.97 10.74
N PHE A 80 0.46 -2.17 10.18
CA PHE A 80 -0.36 -2.62 9.05
C PHE A 80 -1.72 -3.12 9.52
N VAL A 81 -2.76 -2.81 8.75
CA VAL A 81 -4.06 -3.47 8.90
C VAL A 81 -3.99 -4.84 8.26
N SER A 82 -4.41 -5.88 8.98
CA SER A 82 -4.30 -7.27 8.50
C SER A 82 -5.65 -7.91 8.17
N PHE A 83 -5.70 -8.69 7.09
CA PHE A 83 -6.91 -9.39 6.63
C PHE A 83 -6.65 -10.86 6.32
N HIS A 84 -7.60 -11.75 6.65
CA HIS A 84 -7.47 -13.18 6.37
C HIS A 84 -8.07 -13.62 5.02
N SER A 85 -8.84 -12.77 4.36
CA SER A 85 -9.52 -13.12 3.12
C SER A 85 -9.43 -12.00 2.08
N LYS A 86 -9.54 -12.39 0.81
CA LYS A 86 -9.68 -11.44 -0.29
C LYS A 86 -10.97 -10.64 -0.18
N GLU A 87 -12.00 -11.19 0.43
CA GLU A 87 -13.30 -10.52 0.56
C GLU A 87 -13.20 -9.32 1.49
N THR A 88 -12.61 -9.48 2.67
CA THR A 88 -12.43 -8.36 3.61
C THR A 88 -11.39 -7.37 3.12
N LEU A 89 -10.34 -7.82 2.43
CA LEU A 89 -9.38 -6.94 1.78
C LEU A 89 -10.03 -6.04 0.71
N LYS A 90 -10.92 -6.61 -0.13
CA LYS A 90 -11.65 -5.83 -1.13
C LYS A 90 -12.60 -4.83 -0.49
N ALA A 91 -13.30 -5.23 0.57
CA ALA A 91 -14.20 -4.34 1.30
C ALA A 91 -13.44 -3.13 1.88
N ASP A 92 -12.24 -3.36 2.42
CA ASP A 92 -11.37 -2.30 2.93
C ASP A 92 -10.94 -1.30 1.83
N LEU A 93 -10.49 -1.78 0.67
CA LEU A 93 -10.17 -0.92 -0.48
C LEU A 93 -11.37 -0.08 -0.92
N VAL A 94 -12.56 -0.70 -1.00
CA VAL A 94 -13.78 0.01 -1.39
C VAL A 94 -14.14 1.07 -0.35
N SER A 95 -14.02 0.77 0.94
CA SER A 95 -14.23 1.74 2.03
C SER A 95 -13.24 2.90 1.92
N PHE A 96 -11.94 2.60 1.82
CA PHE A 96 -10.86 3.59 1.69
C PHE A 96 -11.13 4.61 0.59
N ILE A 97 -11.59 4.15 -0.57
CA ILE A 97 -11.91 5.00 -1.71
C ILE A 97 -13.19 5.80 -1.46
N ASN A 98 -14.25 5.16 -0.95
CA ASN A 98 -15.51 5.84 -0.68
C ASN A 98 -15.37 6.96 0.36
N ASP A 99 -14.53 6.76 1.38
CA ASP A 99 -14.34 7.72 2.46
C ASP A 99 -13.54 8.96 2.02
N ARG A 100 -12.65 8.81 1.03
CA ARG A 100 -11.74 9.88 0.58
C ARG A 100 -12.22 10.64 -0.64
N TYR A 101 -13.01 9.99 -1.48
CA TYR A 101 -13.52 10.60 -2.68
C TYR A 101 -15.03 10.63 -2.58
N GLU A 102 -15.59 11.84 -2.55
CA GLU A 102 -17.00 12.10 -2.86
C GLU A 102 -17.26 11.79 -4.35
N TYR A 103 -16.98 10.57 -4.80
CA TYR A 103 -17.27 10.14 -6.15
C TYR A 103 -18.78 10.01 -6.30
N THR A 104 -19.36 10.92 -7.06
CA THR A 104 -20.78 10.89 -7.46
C THR A 104 -21.11 9.77 -8.45
N ASP A 105 -20.11 9.12 -9.07
CA ASP A 105 -20.30 7.99 -10.01
C ASP A 105 -19.17 6.94 -9.92
N LEU A 106 -19.53 5.66 -9.85
CA LEU A 106 -18.64 4.50 -9.90
C LEU A 106 -17.86 4.38 -11.22
N ARG A 107 -18.36 4.97 -12.32
CA ARG A 107 -17.73 4.94 -13.65
C ARG A 107 -16.44 5.77 -13.74
N ASN A 108 -16.18 6.64 -12.76
CA ASN A 108 -14.95 7.42 -12.65
C ASN A 108 -13.85 6.71 -11.84
N ARG A 109 -13.98 5.39 -11.62
CA ARG A 109 -13.04 4.60 -10.80
C ARG A 109 -12.20 3.59 -11.62
N PRO A 110 -11.58 3.96 -12.76
CA PRO A 110 -10.84 3.00 -13.58
C PRO A 110 -9.71 2.29 -12.79
N ARG A 111 -9.18 2.93 -11.75
CA ARG A 111 -8.20 2.33 -10.85
C ARG A 111 -8.77 1.30 -9.86
N LEU A 112 -10.05 1.41 -9.45
CA LEU A 112 -10.64 0.47 -8.49
C LEU A 112 -10.83 -0.91 -9.11
N ASP A 113 -11.39 -0.98 -10.31
CA ASP A 113 -11.67 -2.25 -10.98
C ASP A 113 -10.38 -3.04 -11.23
N ASP A 114 -9.30 -2.37 -11.65
CA ASP A 114 -7.98 -2.98 -11.83
C ASP A 114 -7.41 -3.52 -10.51
N ASN A 115 -7.52 -2.76 -9.41
CA ASN A 115 -7.06 -3.20 -8.10
C ASN A 115 -7.90 -4.38 -7.55
N LEU A 116 -9.22 -4.38 -7.76
CA LEU A 116 -10.08 -5.51 -7.40
C LEU A 116 -9.76 -6.75 -8.24
N ALA A 117 -9.47 -6.58 -9.54
CA ALA A 117 -9.04 -7.65 -10.42
C ALA A 117 -7.67 -8.22 -9.99
N ALA A 118 -6.72 -7.36 -9.60
CA ALA A 118 -5.44 -7.79 -9.04
C ALA A 118 -5.63 -8.61 -7.76
N ILE A 119 -6.44 -8.16 -6.80
CA ILE A 119 -6.75 -8.93 -5.59
C ILE A 119 -7.38 -10.28 -5.93
N ASN A 120 -8.38 -10.32 -6.82
CA ASN A 120 -9.06 -11.56 -7.19
C ASN A 120 -8.11 -12.55 -7.88
N SER A 121 -7.26 -12.07 -8.79
CA SER A 121 -6.34 -12.91 -9.58
C SER A 121 -5.07 -13.30 -8.85
N PHE A 122 -4.69 -12.58 -7.78
CA PHE A 122 -3.46 -12.81 -7.03
C PHE A 122 -3.32 -14.26 -6.56
N LYS A 123 -2.13 -14.83 -6.77
CA LYS A 123 -1.72 -16.15 -6.29
C LYS A 123 -0.33 -16.01 -5.69
N SER A 124 -0.18 -16.52 -4.48
CA SER A 124 1.10 -16.57 -3.77
C SER A 124 2.15 -17.33 -4.59
N ASN A 125 3.37 -16.81 -4.68
CA ASN A 125 4.49 -17.48 -5.36
C ASN A 125 5.14 -18.57 -4.50
N ALA A 126 4.88 -18.58 -3.20
CA ALA A 126 5.22 -19.73 -2.35
C ALA A 126 4.43 -20.96 -2.82
N VAL A 127 5.09 -21.84 -3.57
CA VAL A 127 4.59 -23.17 -3.95
C VAL A 127 4.30 -23.92 -2.65
N SER A 128 3.07 -24.40 -2.50
CA SER A 128 2.64 -25.26 -1.41
C SER A 128 3.63 -26.42 -1.25
N SER A 129 4.46 -26.38 -0.20
CA SER A 129 5.23 -27.52 0.27
C SER A 129 4.32 -28.62 0.79
#